data_AF-A0A925UF93-F1
#
_entry.id   AF-A0A925UF93-F1
#
_cell.length_a   1.000
_cell.length_b   1.000
_cell.length_c   1.000
_cell.angle_alpha   90.00
_cell.angle_beta   90.00
_cell.angle_gamma   90.00
#
_symmetry.space_group_name_H-M   'P 1'
#
loop_
_entity.id
_entity.type
_entity.pdbx_description
1 polymer ?
#
loop_
_entity_poly.entity_id
_entity_poly.type
_entity_poly.pdbx_seq_one_letter_code
_entity_poly.pdbx_strand_id
1 'polypeptide(L)'
;MKPRIITRAAGFSLIELLVAMAIGLVVTLAITSVLIRSEGSKRSSTSVNEINQTGAYTAFVLDRVIRSAGSGFSQRWSEVYGCLLDVSKSGSAVLPIPATISTSSAFRNITASPTPLQLRLAPVIIGKGLADITGAGAEIRGDVLLVMAGTAGVGESPQSVNVNSIDITTSPPQLQLQNTLGYSTGDLVLLSDPSATGGCMMQQVGTHDPTTYGQILPLAGDYYKAVGTNINLVDLDGSGIALQMGHAVNNRPQFVAYAVGENNTLFSYDLLNPLPSGGADNRPDTPVADGVVEMRAVYGLDTTNPPDGVLDAWQPATGNFAASVLTDGTPTSRTRLRQIIAIRVGMILRTSLQERSAATSASAVTAQETYL
;
A
#
# COMPACT_ATOMS: atom_id res chain seq x y z
N MET A 1 11.32 -62.07 73.34
CA MET A 1 11.24 -60.62 73.06
C MET A 1 12.46 -60.22 72.23
N LYS A 2 12.25 -59.62 71.05
CA LYS A 2 13.30 -59.19 70.10
C LYS A 2 14.10 -58.00 70.68
N PRO A 3 15.44 -57.96 70.59
CA PRO A 3 16.20 -56.78 70.99
C PRO A 3 15.93 -55.64 70.00
N ARG A 4 15.54 -54.47 70.52
CA ARG A 4 15.43 -53.22 69.76
C ARG A 4 16.84 -52.64 69.62
N ILE A 5 17.36 -52.62 68.40
CA ILE A 5 18.60 -51.90 68.07
C ILE A 5 18.28 -50.40 68.14
N ILE A 6 18.82 -49.69 69.12
CA ILE A 6 18.81 -48.23 69.16
C ILE A 6 20.02 -47.77 68.36
N THR A 7 19.79 -47.36 67.12
CA THR A 7 20.79 -46.69 66.30
C THR A 7 21.08 -45.31 66.89
N ARG A 8 22.35 -45.03 67.22
CA ARG A 8 22.81 -43.68 67.58
C ARG A 8 22.65 -42.77 66.37
N ALA A 9 21.95 -41.66 66.52
CA ALA A 9 21.93 -40.59 65.52
C ALA A 9 23.26 -39.82 65.60
N ALA A 10 24.07 -39.90 64.56
CA ALA A 10 25.20 -38.99 64.39
C ALA A 10 24.63 -37.63 63.93
N GLY A 11 24.93 -36.56 64.66
CA GLY A 11 24.59 -35.20 64.24
C GLY A 11 25.46 -34.75 63.07
N PHE A 12 24.95 -33.82 62.25
CA PHE A 12 25.69 -33.23 61.14
C PHE A 12 26.81 -32.31 61.63
N SER A 13 27.98 -32.40 61.00
CA SER A 13 29.09 -31.49 61.23
C SER A 13 28.92 -30.16 60.46
N LEU A 14 29.50 -29.08 60.98
CA LEU A 14 29.46 -27.75 60.34
C LEU A 14 30.04 -27.79 58.91
N ILE A 15 31.05 -28.64 58.66
CA ILE A 15 31.65 -28.80 57.34
C ILE A 15 30.71 -29.48 56.33
N GLU A 16 29.93 -30.47 56.75
CA GLU A 16 28.92 -31.11 55.88
C GLU A 16 27.85 -30.12 55.44
N LEU A 17 27.42 -29.23 56.35
CA LEU A 17 26.41 -28.21 56.06
C LEU A 17 26.96 -27.12 55.10
N LEU A 18 28.20 -26.68 55.30
CA LEU A 18 28.86 -25.72 54.39
C LEU A 18 29.07 -26.31 52.99
N VAL A 19 29.50 -27.58 52.90
CA VAL A 19 29.67 -28.27 51.60
C VAL A 19 28.32 -28.45 50.90
N ALA A 20 27.28 -28.86 51.62
CA ALA A 20 25.94 -29.01 51.05
C ALA A 20 25.39 -27.68 50.49
N MET A 21 25.58 -26.57 51.22
CA MET A 21 25.16 -25.24 50.77
C MET A 21 25.95 -24.78 49.53
N ALA A 22 27.27 -25.00 49.51
CA ALA A 22 28.11 -24.66 48.38
C ALA A 22 27.70 -25.42 47.11
N ILE A 23 27.48 -26.74 47.21
CA ILE A 23 27.01 -27.56 46.09
C ILE A 23 25.61 -27.10 45.63
N GLY A 24 24.70 -26.82 46.56
CA GLY A 24 23.37 -26.31 46.25
C GLY A 24 23.41 -25.00 45.46
N LEU A 25 24.28 -24.05 45.86
CA LEU A 25 24.48 -22.79 45.13
C LEU A 25 25.05 -23.02 43.72
N VAL A 26 26.03 -23.90 43.56
CA VAL A 26 26.60 -24.22 42.24
C VAL A 26 25.55 -24.86 41.32
N VAL A 27 24.74 -25.79 41.84
CA VAL A 27 23.68 -26.46 41.08
C VAL A 27 22.60 -25.48 40.66
N THR A 28 22.11 -24.64 41.59
CA THR A 28 21.09 -23.64 41.27
C THR A 28 21.59 -22.62 40.26
N LEU A 29 22.85 -22.19 40.34
CA LEU A 29 23.47 -21.30 39.35
C LEU A 29 23.59 -21.97 37.98
N ALA A 30 24.01 -23.24 37.93
CA ALA A 30 24.07 -24.01 36.69
C ALA A 30 22.68 -24.13 36.04
N ILE A 31 21.66 -24.52 36.81
CA ILE A 31 20.26 -24.62 36.32
C ILE A 31 19.75 -23.27 35.83
N THR A 32 19.95 -22.21 36.60
CA THR A 32 19.51 -20.85 36.24
C THR A 32 20.18 -20.38 34.95
N SER A 33 21.46 -20.69 34.75
CA SER A 33 22.19 -20.34 33.52
C SER A 33 21.62 -21.03 32.28
N VAL A 34 21.22 -22.31 32.40
CA VAL A 34 20.60 -23.08 31.31
C VAL A 34 19.20 -22.54 31.02
N LEU A 35 18.41 -22.25 32.05
CA LEU A 35 17.07 -21.66 31.90
C LEU A 35 17.12 -20.31 31.19
N ILE A 36 18.05 -19.42 31.57
CA ILE A 36 18.22 -18.11 30.91
C ILE A 36 18.54 -18.28 29.43
N ARG A 37 19.44 -19.21 29.08
CA ARG A 37 19.80 -19.50 27.68
C ARG A 37 18.61 -20.09 26.90
N SER A 38 17.87 -21.00 27.52
CA SER A 38 16.68 -21.62 26.91
C SER A 38 15.58 -20.59 26.65
N GLU A 39 15.29 -19.72 27.62
CA GLU A 39 14.31 -18.63 27.44
C GLU A 39 14.78 -17.57 26.43
N GLY A 40 16.09 -17.36 26.30
CA GLY A 40 16.66 -16.52 25.23
C GLY A 40 16.44 -17.13 23.85
N SER A 41 16.77 -18.42 23.69
CA SER A 41 16.58 -19.16 22.44
C SER A 41 15.10 -19.25 22.05
N LYS A 42 14.21 -19.50 23.02
CA LYS A 42 12.76 -19.51 22.82
C LYS A 42 12.25 -18.17 22.29
N ARG A 43 12.64 -17.05 22.92
CA ARG A 43 12.25 -15.70 22.48
C ARG A 43 12.75 -15.37 21.07
N SER A 44 14.00 -15.71 20.76
CA SER A 44 14.56 -15.51 19.42
C SER A 44 13.85 -16.37 18.37
N SER A 45 13.54 -17.64 18.68
CA SER A 45 12.81 -18.52 17.76
C SER A 45 11.39 -18.01 17.52
N THR A 46 10.69 -17.54 18.56
CA THR A 46 9.36 -16.93 18.43
C THR A 46 9.41 -15.66 17.60
N SER A 47 10.38 -14.76 17.81
CA SER A 47 10.48 -13.50 17.07
C SER A 47 10.83 -13.70 15.59
N VAL A 48 11.68 -14.69 15.27
CA VAL A 48 11.94 -15.08 13.88
C VAL A 48 10.67 -15.66 13.22
N ASN A 49 9.90 -16.46 13.96
CA ASN A 49 8.64 -16.99 13.46
C ASN A 49 7.61 -15.87 13.19
N GLU A 50 7.51 -14.86 14.06
CA GLU A 50 6.67 -13.67 13.83
C GLU A 50 7.08 -12.91 12.56
N ILE A 51 8.38 -12.64 12.35
CA ILE A 51 8.85 -12.01 11.10
C ILE A 51 8.46 -12.83 9.89
N ASN A 52 8.64 -14.15 9.92
CA ASN A 52 8.33 -15.01 8.78
C ASN A 52 6.83 -14.96 8.44
N GLN A 53 5.96 -14.94 9.45
CA GLN A 53 4.52 -14.81 9.25
C GLN A 53 4.15 -13.45 8.67
N THR A 54 4.66 -12.36 9.24
CA THR A 54 4.43 -10.99 8.74
C THR A 54 4.97 -10.85 7.31
N GLY A 55 6.18 -11.34 7.03
CA GLY A 55 6.78 -11.29 5.70
C GLY A 55 5.95 -12.03 4.65
N ALA A 56 5.47 -13.24 4.99
CA ALA A 56 4.59 -14.01 4.11
C ALA A 56 3.25 -13.31 3.86
N TYR A 57 2.64 -12.75 4.91
CA TYR A 57 1.38 -12.00 4.81
C TYR A 57 1.53 -10.75 3.92
N THR A 58 2.56 -9.93 4.18
CA THR A 58 2.79 -8.70 3.40
C THR A 58 3.12 -9.00 1.94
N ALA A 59 3.92 -10.04 1.68
CA ALA A 59 4.20 -10.49 0.32
C ALA A 59 2.91 -10.94 -0.40
N PHE A 60 2.03 -11.68 0.28
CA PHE A 60 0.74 -12.09 -0.27
C PHE A 60 -0.17 -10.90 -0.60
N VAL A 61 -0.28 -9.92 0.30
CA VAL A 61 -1.10 -8.72 0.08
C VAL A 61 -0.59 -7.93 -1.12
N LEU A 62 0.72 -7.68 -1.19
CA LEU A 62 1.34 -6.93 -2.28
C LEU A 62 1.26 -7.68 -3.62
N ASP A 63 1.54 -8.99 -3.65
CA ASP A 63 1.41 -9.81 -4.86
C ASP A 63 -0.02 -9.77 -5.40
N ARG A 64 -1.03 -9.88 -4.53
CA ARG A 64 -2.44 -9.82 -4.93
C ARG A 64 -2.79 -8.49 -5.60
N VAL A 65 -2.41 -7.35 -5.01
CA VAL A 65 -2.77 -6.03 -5.58
C VAL A 65 -1.97 -5.71 -6.84
N ILE A 66 -0.68 -6.09 -6.89
CA ILE A 66 0.17 -5.88 -8.07
C ILE A 66 -0.33 -6.73 -9.24
N ARG A 67 -0.80 -7.97 -9.00
CA ARG A 67 -1.39 -8.81 -10.06
C ARG A 67 -2.66 -8.24 -10.67
N SER A 68 -3.44 -7.48 -9.90
CA SER A 68 -4.64 -6.81 -10.42
C SER A 68 -4.34 -5.45 -11.08
N ALA A 69 -3.12 -4.93 -10.95
CA ALA A 69 -2.76 -3.62 -11.49
C ALA A 69 -3.10 -3.51 -12.98
N GLY A 70 -3.79 -2.45 -13.37
CA GLY A 70 -4.19 -2.24 -14.77
C GLY A 70 -5.44 -2.99 -15.23
N SER A 71 -6.03 -3.88 -14.40
CA SER A 71 -7.29 -4.54 -14.74
C SER A 71 -8.36 -3.50 -15.10
N GLY A 72 -9.21 -3.80 -16.07
CA GLY A 72 -10.28 -2.90 -16.53
C GLY A 72 -9.87 -1.72 -17.41
N PHE A 73 -8.57 -1.35 -17.54
CA PHE A 73 -8.17 -0.19 -18.34
C PHE A 73 -6.93 -0.37 -19.24
N SER A 74 -6.02 -1.30 -18.93
CA SER A 74 -4.78 -1.49 -19.73
C SER A 74 -5.01 -1.91 -21.19
N GLN A 75 -6.19 -2.43 -21.51
CA GLN A 75 -6.57 -2.83 -22.88
C GLN A 75 -6.61 -1.64 -23.86
N ARG A 76 -6.82 -0.41 -23.36
CA ARG A 76 -6.83 0.85 -24.14
C ARG A 76 -5.75 1.81 -23.66
N TRP A 77 -4.56 1.26 -23.37
CA TRP A 77 -3.44 2.02 -22.81
C TRP A 77 -3.14 3.32 -23.58
N SER A 78 -3.28 3.33 -24.92
CA SER A 78 -2.98 4.49 -25.77
C SER A 78 -3.89 5.69 -25.53
N GLU A 79 -5.09 5.44 -25.02
CA GLU A 79 -6.13 6.43 -24.78
C GLU A 79 -6.23 6.81 -23.30
N VAL A 80 -5.90 5.88 -22.38
CA VAL A 80 -6.20 6.07 -20.95
C VAL A 80 -4.97 6.23 -20.06
N TYR A 81 -3.81 5.68 -20.42
CA TYR A 81 -2.61 5.86 -19.60
C TYR A 81 -2.18 7.33 -19.57
N GLY A 82 -1.86 7.82 -18.37
CA GLY A 82 -1.43 9.19 -18.16
C GLY A 82 -2.58 10.21 -18.16
N CYS A 83 -3.84 9.79 -18.23
CA CYS A 83 -4.94 10.74 -18.08
C CYS A 83 -5.08 11.19 -16.61
N LEU A 84 -5.24 12.50 -16.40
CA LEU A 84 -5.41 13.07 -15.05
C LEU A 84 -6.76 12.63 -14.49
N LEU A 85 -6.78 12.09 -13.27
CA LEU A 85 -8.00 11.54 -12.69
C LEU A 85 -8.86 12.66 -12.10
N ASP A 86 -10.06 12.84 -12.65
CA ASP A 86 -11.12 13.67 -12.09
C ASP A 86 -12.19 12.74 -11.48
N VAL A 87 -12.21 12.67 -10.16
CA VAL A 87 -13.16 11.86 -9.42
C VAL A 87 -13.85 12.77 -8.43
N SER A 88 -15.17 12.84 -8.49
CA SER A 88 -15.97 13.55 -7.50
C SER A 88 -16.83 12.56 -6.73
N LYS A 89 -17.20 12.93 -5.49
CA LYS A 89 -18.19 12.20 -4.70
C LYS A 89 -19.07 13.18 -3.95
N SER A 90 -20.38 13.03 -4.07
CA SER A 90 -21.41 13.88 -3.46
C SER A 90 -21.14 15.38 -3.72
N GLY A 91 -20.67 15.69 -4.93
CA GLY A 91 -20.39 17.05 -5.40
C GLY A 91 -19.00 17.61 -5.11
N SER A 92 -18.20 16.98 -4.24
CA SER A 92 -16.82 17.39 -3.91
C SER A 92 -15.77 16.59 -4.67
N ALA A 93 -14.68 17.23 -5.06
CA ALA A 93 -13.55 16.56 -5.71
C ALA A 93 -12.83 15.63 -4.71
N VAL A 94 -12.60 14.38 -5.12
CA VAL A 94 -11.78 13.37 -4.44
C VAL A 94 -10.41 13.29 -5.10
N LEU A 95 -10.38 13.27 -6.44
CA LEU A 95 -9.19 13.37 -7.28
C LEU A 95 -9.40 14.47 -8.35
N PRO A 96 -8.36 15.26 -8.70
CA PRO A 96 -7.06 15.31 -8.05
C PRO A 96 -7.20 15.71 -6.58
N ILE A 97 -6.23 15.32 -5.73
CA ILE A 97 -6.31 15.61 -4.30
C ILE A 97 -6.34 17.14 -4.13
N PRO A 98 -7.43 17.74 -3.64
CA PRO A 98 -7.66 19.18 -3.64
C PRO A 98 -6.94 19.90 -2.48
N ALA A 99 -6.35 19.14 -1.56
CA ALA A 99 -5.69 19.61 -0.36
C ALA A 99 -4.38 18.85 -0.15
N THR A 100 -3.46 19.41 0.64
CA THR A 100 -2.28 18.67 1.07
C THR A 100 -2.69 17.53 2.01
N ILE A 101 -2.14 16.34 1.79
CA ILE A 101 -2.24 15.21 2.71
C ILE A 101 -1.63 15.59 4.06
N SER A 102 -2.31 15.21 5.15
CA SER A 102 -1.90 15.50 6.53
C SER A 102 -0.42 15.18 6.76
N THR A 103 0.27 16.03 7.54
CA THR A 103 1.68 15.84 7.88
C THR A 103 1.94 14.58 8.70
N SER A 104 0.91 14.02 9.36
CA SER A 104 1.00 12.76 10.10
C SER A 104 0.89 11.51 9.21
N SER A 105 0.55 11.67 7.92
CA SER A 105 0.42 10.54 7.01
C SER A 105 1.77 10.12 6.43
N ALA A 106 1.93 8.81 6.23
CA ALA A 106 3.04 8.22 5.48
C ALA A 106 3.09 8.71 4.02
N PHE A 107 1.99 9.26 3.51
CA PHE A 107 1.79 9.64 2.11
C PHE A 107 1.89 11.16 1.85
N ARG A 108 2.21 11.97 2.88
CA ARG A 108 2.21 13.44 2.80
C ARG A 108 3.02 14.03 1.64
N ASN A 109 4.10 13.36 1.23
CA ASN A 109 4.99 13.84 0.16
C ASN A 109 4.41 13.62 -1.25
N ILE A 110 3.33 12.86 -1.42
CA ILE A 110 2.63 12.75 -2.73
C ILE A 110 2.14 14.13 -3.17
N THR A 111 1.61 14.92 -2.23
CA THR A 111 1.04 16.24 -2.50
C THR A 111 1.96 17.40 -2.06
N ALA A 112 3.18 17.11 -1.64
CA ALA A 112 4.09 18.14 -1.13
C ALA A 112 4.62 19.04 -2.27
N SER A 113 4.67 20.35 -2.00
CA SER A 113 5.30 21.36 -2.84
C SER A 113 6.84 21.25 -2.77
N PRO A 114 7.62 21.51 -3.84
CA PRO A 114 7.25 22.19 -5.09
C PRO A 114 6.81 21.29 -6.26
N THR A 115 6.92 19.96 -6.14
CA THR A 115 6.56 19.03 -7.23
C THR A 115 5.50 18.02 -6.78
N PRO A 116 4.25 18.47 -6.57
CA PRO A 116 3.15 17.55 -6.24
C PRO A 116 2.96 16.54 -7.37
N LEU A 117 2.78 15.28 -7.01
CA LEU A 117 2.52 14.22 -7.97
C LEU A 117 1.10 14.38 -8.52
N GLN A 118 0.97 14.64 -9.82
CA GLN A 118 -0.32 14.64 -10.49
C GLN A 118 -0.81 13.21 -10.65
N LEU A 119 -1.81 12.80 -9.87
CA LEU A 119 -2.35 11.44 -9.93
C LEU A 119 -3.05 11.21 -11.27
N ARG A 120 -2.36 10.48 -12.15
CA ARG A 120 -2.83 10.08 -13.47
C ARG A 120 -3.02 8.58 -13.51
N LEU A 121 -3.97 8.12 -14.32
CA LEU A 121 -4.26 6.71 -14.46
C LEU A 121 -3.04 5.96 -14.99
N ALA A 122 -2.57 4.99 -14.21
CA ALA A 122 -1.47 4.10 -14.56
C ALA A 122 -1.60 2.82 -13.73
N PRO A 123 -1.23 1.64 -14.24
CA PRO A 123 -1.32 0.39 -13.48
C PRO A 123 -0.57 0.48 -12.15
N VAL A 124 0.68 0.93 -12.21
CA VAL A 124 1.52 1.13 -11.03
C VAL A 124 2.46 2.32 -11.22
N ILE A 125 2.63 3.12 -10.15
CA ILE A 125 3.64 4.18 -10.05
C ILE A 125 4.44 3.98 -8.76
N ILE A 126 5.76 4.09 -8.88
CA ILE A 126 6.71 4.08 -7.76
C ILE A 126 7.17 5.52 -7.50
N GLY A 127 6.71 6.09 -6.38
CA GLY A 127 7.18 7.34 -5.83
C GLY A 127 8.47 7.13 -5.04
N LYS A 128 9.62 7.16 -5.73
CA LYS A 128 10.92 6.93 -5.10
C LYS A 128 11.20 7.96 -3.99
N GLY A 129 11.48 7.49 -2.78
CA GLY A 129 11.77 8.35 -1.63
C GLY A 129 10.58 9.16 -1.12
N LEU A 130 9.38 8.99 -1.68
CA LEU A 130 8.21 9.75 -1.23
C LEU A 130 7.73 9.29 0.16
N ALA A 131 8.10 8.10 0.62
CA ALA A 131 7.80 7.66 1.99
C ALA A 131 8.82 8.17 3.02
N ASP A 132 9.90 8.84 2.57
CA ASP A 132 10.97 9.27 3.47
C ASP A 132 10.44 10.30 4.50
N ILE A 133 10.71 10.05 5.78
CA ILE A 133 10.39 10.94 6.89
C ILE A 133 11.68 11.24 7.64
N THR A 134 12.11 12.51 7.57
CA THR A 134 13.30 13.01 8.25
C THR A 134 12.89 13.98 9.36
N GLY A 135 13.00 13.54 10.63
CA GLY A 135 12.70 14.37 11.80
C GLY A 135 12.56 13.58 13.11
N ALA A 136 12.83 14.24 14.24
CA ALA A 136 12.54 13.82 15.62
C ALA A 136 12.86 12.36 16.04
N GLY A 137 14.04 11.85 15.68
CA GLY A 137 14.60 10.64 16.31
C GLY A 137 14.22 9.29 15.70
N ALA A 138 13.45 9.28 14.60
CA ALA A 138 13.26 8.11 13.74
C ALA A 138 13.40 8.52 12.28
N GLU A 139 14.26 7.81 11.54
CA GLU A 139 14.44 8.01 10.11
C GLU A 139 13.68 6.89 9.38
N ILE A 140 12.58 7.26 8.72
CA ILE A 140 11.83 6.32 7.87
C ILE A 140 12.32 6.54 6.46
N ARG A 141 12.67 5.44 5.79
CA ARG A 141 13.15 5.43 4.42
C ARG A 141 12.32 4.46 3.61
N GLY A 142 11.89 4.88 2.43
CA GLY A 142 11.12 4.01 1.55
C GLY A 142 10.56 4.69 0.31
N ASP A 143 9.95 3.88 -0.54
CA ASP A 143 9.21 4.34 -1.71
C ASP A 143 7.70 4.22 -1.45
N VAL A 144 6.91 5.05 -2.14
CA VAL A 144 5.46 4.90 -2.22
C VAL A 144 5.13 4.05 -3.45
N LEU A 145 4.32 3.01 -3.28
CA LEU A 145 3.82 2.17 -4.37
C LEU A 145 2.34 2.48 -4.60
N LEU A 146 2.01 3.20 -5.68
CA LEU A 146 0.63 3.46 -6.09
C LEU A 146 0.19 2.39 -7.07
N VAL A 147 -0.89 1.67 -6.78
CA VAL A 147 -1.46 0.63 -7.62
C VAL A 147 -2.89 1.01 -7.97
N MET A 148 -3.24 0.99 -9.25
CA MET A 148 -4.59 1.25 -9.73
C MET A 148 -5.12 0.07 -10.53
N ALA A 149 -6.32 -0.36 -10.19
CA ALA A 149 -7.01 -1.44 -10.85
C ALA A 149 -8.52 -1.16 -10.88
N GLY A 150 -9.13 -1.44 -12.03
CA GLY A 150 -10.55 -1.75 -12.11
C GLY A 150 -10.83 -3.07 -11.40
N THR A 151 -12.06 -3.22 -10.95
CA THR A 151 -12.55 -4.42 -10.28
C THR A 151 -13.88 -4.87 -10.88
N ALA A 152 -14.25 -4.36 -12.05
CA ALA A 152 -15.54 -4.68 -12.63
C ALA A 152 -15.62 -6.18 -12.92
N GLY A 153 -16.62 -6.86 -12.37
CA GLY A 153 -16.75 -8.32 -12.52
C GLY A 153 -17.33 -8.75 -13.87
N VAL A 154 -17.90 -7.79 -14.60
CA VAL A 154 -18.57 -7.94 -15.90
C VAL A 154 -18.27 -6.68 -16.70
N GLY A 155 -18.25 -6.76 -18.03
CA GLY A 155 -18.19 -5.57 -18.89
C GLY A 155 -16.88 -4.78 -18.88
N GLU A 156 -15.75 -5.35 -18.43
CA GLU A 156 -14.39 -4.77 -18.51
C GLU A 156 -13.87 -4.59 -19.96
N SER A 157 -14.75 -4.68 -20.96
CA SER A 157 -14.44 -4.37 -22.34
C SER A 157 -14.73 -2.89 -22.60
N PRO A 158 -13.70 -2.09 -22.92
CA PRO A 158 -13.85 -0.67 -23.20
C PRO A 158 -14.87 -0.41 -24.30
N GLN A 159 -15.90 0.39 -24.01
CA GLN A 159 -16.91 0.80 -24.99
C GLN A 159 -16.56 2.17 -25.55
N SER A 160 -16.73 2.35 -26.86
CA SER A 160 -16.63 3.68 -27.45
C SER A 160 -17.88 4.50 -27.09
N VAL A 161 -17.65 5.74 -26.69
CA VAL A 161 -18.70 6.75 -26.54
C VAL A 161 -19.03 7.29 -27.93
N ASN A 162 -20.32 7.41 -28.24
CA ASN A 162 -20.74 7.98 -29.51
C ASN A 162 -20.42 9.47 -29.54
N VAL A 163 -20.06 9.96 -30.74
CA VAL A 163 -19.66 11.36 -30.89
C VAL A 163 -20.83 12.29 -30.60
N ASN A 164 -20.61 13.39 -29.88
CA ASN A 164 -21.64 14.38 -29.50
C ASN A 164 -22.86 13.77 -28.79
N SER A 165 -22.65 12.72 -27.98
CA SER A 165 -23.75 11.93 -27.40
C SER A 165 -23.95 12.14 -25.90
N ILE A 166 -23.07 12.90 -25.25
CA ILE A 166 -23.18 13.20 -23.83
C ILE A 166 -24.16 14.36 -23.66
N ASP A 167 -25.29 14.08 -23.01
CA ASP A 167 -26.33 15.07 -22.75
C ASP A 167 -26.56 15.23 -21.24
N ILE A 168 -26.02 16.33 -20.70
CA ILE A 168 -26.16 16.71 -19.29
C ILE A 168 -27.44 17.49 -18.98
N THR A 169 -28.27 17.79 -19.99
CA THR A 169 -29.53 18.55 -19.81
C THR A 169 -30.73 17.65 -19.50
N THR A 170 -30.58 16.35 -19.74
CA THR A 170 -31.59 15.34 -19.41
C THR A 170 -31.58 14.98 -17.91
N SER A 171 -32.68 14.37 -17.45
CA SER A 171 -32.83 13.90 -16.06
C SER A 171 -33.31 12.45 -16.05
N PRO A 172 -32.44 11.46 -15.78
CA PRO A 172 -31.01 11.61 -15.51
C PRO A 172 -30.20 12.02 -16.77
N PRO A 173 -29.04 12.68 -16.59
CA PRO A 173 -28.03 12.87 -17.62
C PRO A 173 -27.69 11.54 -18.29
N GLN A 174 -27.36 11.56 -19.58
CA GLN A 174 -27.11 10.35 -20.34
C GLN A 174 -25.87 10.48 -21.23
N LEU A 175 -25.21 9.34 -21.47
CA LEU A 175 -24.22 9.18 -22.52
C LEU A 175 -24.65 8.03 -23.44
N GLN A 176 -24.24 8.05 -24.71
CA GLN A 176 -24.50 6.93 -25.60
C GLN A 176 -23.24 6.12 -25.87
N LEU A 177 -23.35 4.81 -25.71
CA LEU A 177 -22.34 3.81 -26.06
C LEU A 177 -22.78 3.00 -27.27
N GLN A 178 -21.87 2.20 -27.81
CA GLN A 178 -22.20 1.20 -28.83
C GLN A 178 -23.22 0.16 -28.31
N ASN A 179 -23.06 -0.24 -27.05
CA ASN A 179 -24.07 -0.97 -26.27
C ASN A 179 -23.81 -0.75 -24.78
N THR A 180 -24.79 -1.07 -23.95
CA THR A 180 -24.78 -0.91 -22.49
C THR A 180 -24.88 -2.25 -21.75
N LEU A 181 -24.58 -3.35 -22.44
CA LEU A 181 -24.58 -4.68 -21.86
C LEU A 181 -23.52 -4.77 -20.76
N GLY A 182 -23.89 -5.33 -19.60
CA GLY A 182 -22.97 -5.53 -18.48
C GLY A 182 -22.78 -4.30 -17.58
N TYR A 183 -23.28 -3.13 -17.96
CA TYR A 183 -23.37 -1.99 -17.04
C TYR A 183 -24.59 -2.18 -16.13
N SER A 184 -24.38 -2.05 -14.83
CA SER A 184 -25.43 -2.17 -13.84
C SER A 184 -25.57 -0.89 -13.03
N THR A 185 -26.72 -0.73 -12.38
CA THR A 185 -26.99 0.43 -11.53
C THR A 185 -25.93 0.57 -10.44
N GLY A 186 -25.29 1.74 -10.35
CA GLY A 186 -24.27 2.02 -9.34
C GLY A 186 -22.84 1.62 -9.75
N ASP A 187 -22.65 1.14 -10.98
CA ASP A 187 -21.31 0.91 -11.52
C ASP A 187 -20.56 2.23 -11.72
N LEU A 188 -19.25 2.17 -11.53
CA LEU A 188 -18.33 3.27 -11.78
C LEU A 188 -17.73 3.10 -13.16
N VAL A 189 -17.81 4.16 -13.95
CA VAL A 189 -17.31 4.21 -15.33
C VAL A 189 -16.30 5.34 -15.43
N LEU A 190 -15.10 5.02 -15.87
CA LEU A 190 -14.09 6.02 -16.20
C LEU A 190 -14.22 6.38 -17.68
N LEU A 191 -14.49 7.65 -17.93
CA LEU A 191 -14.55 8.21 -19.26
C LEU A 191 -13.23 8.89 -19.59
N SER A 192 -12.69 8.59 -20.76
CA SER A 192 -11.46 9.16 -21.26
C SER A 192 -11.65 9.55 -22.72
N ASP A 193 -11.12 10.68 -23.13
CA ASP A 193 -11.09 11.05 -24.54
C ASP A 193 -9.67 11.52 -24.90
N PRO A 194 -8.95 10.81 -25.79
CA PRO A 194 -7.59 11.20 -26.17
C PRO A 194 -7.54 12.54 -26.95
N SER A 195 -8.67 13.01 -27.48
CA SER A 195 -8.80 14.31 -28.12
C SER A 195 -9.06 15.45 -27.13
N ALA A 196 -9.56 15.14 -25.94
CA ALA A 196 -9.84 16.11 -24.90
C ALA A 196 -8.60 16.43 -24.08
N THR A 197 -8.35 17.72 -23.86
CA THR A 197 -7.30 18.19 -22.95
C THR A 197 -7.91 18.38 -21.56
N GLY A 198 -7.52 17.56 -20.58
CA GLY A 198 -7.97 17.77 -19.20
C GLY A 198 -7.94 16.53 -18.30
N GLY A 199 -7.99 15.33 -18.88
CA GLY A 199 -7.86 14.07 -18.13
C GLY A 199 -8.97 13.06 -18.43
N CYS A 200 -9.23 12.20 -17.45
CA CYS A 200 -10.34 11.26 -17.43
C CYS A 200 -11.30 11.62 -16.30
N MET A 201 -12.58 11.34 -16.48
CA MET A 201 -13.60 11.59 -15.45
C MET A 201 -14.28 10.30 -15.02
N MET A 202 -14.33 10.04 -13.71
CA MET A 202 -15.12 8.94 -13.17
C MET A 202 -16.57 9.38 -12.98
N GLN A 203 -17.49 8.56 -13.49
CA GLN A 203 -18.93 8.73 -13.42
C GLN A 203 -19.58 7.50 -12.79
N GLN A 204 -20.82 7.65 -12.36
CA GLN A 204 -21.63 6.54 -11.86
C GLN A 204 -22.85 6.31 -12.72
N VAL A 205 -23.11 5.04 -13.02
CA VAL A 205 -24.28 4.58 -13.74
C VAL A 205 -25.50 4.77 -12.85
N GLY A 206 -26.52 5.44 -13.39
CA GLY A 206 -27.82 5.59 -12.77
C GLY A 206 -28.64 4.30 -12.84
N THR A 207 -29.96 4.41 -12.78
CA THR A 207 -30.83 3.23 -12.89
C THR A 207 -30.74 2.62 -14.29
N HIS A 208 -30.17 1.42 -14.38
CA HIS A 208 -29.95 0.70 -15.64
C HIS A 208 -29.99 -0.81 -15.42
N ASP A 209 -30.51 -1.54 -16.43
CA ASP A 209 -30.59 -3.00 -16.47
C ASP A 209 -29.43 -3.57 -17.29
N PRO A 210 -28.53 -4.38 -16.68
CA PRO A 210 -27.34 -4.91 -17.35
C PRO A 210 -27.63 -5.90 -18.48
N THR A 211 -28.87 -6.38 -18.62
CA THR A 211 -29.27 -7.29 -19.70
C THR A 211 -29.78 -6.56 -20.94
N THR A 212 -29.98 -5.23 -20.84
CA THR A 212 -30.52 -4.43 -21.94
C THR A 212 -29.44 -4.14 -22.98
N TYR A 213 -29.73 -4.50 -24.23
CA TYR A 213 -28.88 -4.20 -25.40
C TYR A 213 -29.14 -2.79 -25.96
N GLY A 214 -29.20 -1.79 -25.07
CA GLY A 214 -29.45 -0.40 -25.41
C GLY A 214 -28.15 0.37 -25.64
N GLN A 215 -28.26 1.58 -26.19
CA GLN A 215 -27.12 2.49 -26.36
C GLN A 215 -27.05 3.57 -25.29
N ILE A 216 -28.18 3.88 -24.64
CA ILE A 216 -28.28 4.95 -23.66
C ILE A 216 -27.84 4.42 -22.29
N LEU A 217 -26.80 5.02 -21.73
CA LEU A 217 -26.36 4.79 -20.36
C LEU A 217 -26.70 6.02 -19.50
N PRO A 218 -27.70 5.93 -18.61
CA PRO A 218 -28.01 7.01 -17.69
C PRO A 218 -26.92 7.14 -16.61
N LEU A 219 -26.63 8.37 -16.20
CA LEU A 219 -25.65 8.70 -15.18
C LEU A 219 -26.34 9.35 -13.98
N ALA A 220 -26.02 8.88 -12.78
CA ALA A 220 -26.54 9.43 -11.54
C ALA A 220 -25.72 8.94 -10.34
N GLY A 221 -26.11 9.35 -9.13
CA GLY A 221 -25.50 8.89 -7.88
C GLY A 221 -24.39 9.81 -7.37
N ASP A 222 -23.69 9.35 -6.33
CA ASP A 222 -22.72 10.19 -5.62
C ASP A 222 -21.48 10.51 -6.46
N TYR A 223 -21.03 9.57 -7.30
CA TYR A 223 -19.86 9.79 -8.15
C TYR A 223 -20.19 10.50 -9.47
N TYR A 224 -21.45 10.86 -9.71
CA TYR A 224 -21.81 11.66 -10.87
C TYR A 224 -21.41 13.13 -10.70
N LYS A 225 -20.81 13.71 -11.75
CA LYS A 225 -20.51 15.15 -11.82
C LYS A 225 -20.47 15.61 -13.28
N ALA A 226 -21.24 16.64 -13.62
CA ALA A 226 -21.22 17.24 -14.96
C ALA A 226 -19.96 18.07 -15.23
N VAL A 227 -19.54 18.87 -14.25
CA VAL A 227 -18.42 19.82 -14.32
C VAL A 227 -17.38 19.36 -13.31
N GLY A 228 -16.27 18.81 -13.82
CA GLY A 228 -15.14 18.34 -13.02
C GLY A 228 -14.23 19.49 -12.59
N THR A 229 -13.10 19.12 -11.99
CA THR A 229 -12.04 20.05 -11.61
C THR A 229 -11.18 20.47 -12.79
N ASN A 230 -10.86 19.54 -13.71
CA ASN A 230 -9.95 19.79 -14.84
C ASN A 230 -10.59 19.55 -16.20
N ILE A 231 -11.71 18.82 -16.26
CA ILE A 231 -12.42 18.48 -17.49
C ILE A 231 -13.92 18.48 -17.22
N ASN A 232 -14.76 18.75 -18.22
CA ASN A 232 -16.20 18.57 -18.11
C ASN A 232 -16.62 17.27 -18.77
N LEU A 233 -17.74 16.71 -18.32
CA LEU A 233 -18.26 15.47 -18.86
C LEU A 233 -18.57 15.58 -20.36
N VAL A 234 -19.10 16.73 -20.79
CA VAL A 234 -19.41 17.02 -22.20
C VAL A 234 -18.18 17.16 -23.09
N ASP A 235 -16.98 17.32 -22.52
CA ASP A 235 -15.75 17.41 -23.31
C ASP A 235 -15.21 16.01 -23.70
N LEU A 236 -15.84 14.93 -23.23
CA LEU A 236 -15.40 13.54 -23.40
C LEU A 236 -16.16 12.77 -24.50
N ASP A 237 -16.72 13.47 -25.48
CA ASP A 237 -17.55 12.91 -26.55
C ASP A 237 -17.02 13.14 -27.98
N GLY A 238 -15.73 13.44 -28.16
CA GLY A 238 -15.09 13.53 -29.48
C GLY A 238 -14.61 12.18 -30.00
N SER A 239 -13.84 11.47 -29.18
CA SER A 239 -13.37 10.09 -29.37
C SER A 239 -13.37 9.34 -28.03
N GLY A 240 -14.38 9.59 -27.22
CA GLY A 240 -14.51 9.07 -25.86
C GLY A 240 -14.52 7.54 -25.78
N ILE A 241 -13.98 7.03 -24.68
CA ILE A 241 -14.01 5.63 -24.28
C ILE A 241 -14.55 5.57 -22.85
N ALA A 242 -15.48 4.65 -22.64
CA ALA A 242 -16.04 4.28 -21.35
C ALA A 242 -15.42 2.96 -20.88
N LEU A 243 -14.83 3.00 -19.68
CA LEU A 243 -14.22 1.87 -19.00
C LEU A 243 -15.00 1.58 -17.73
N GLN A 244 -15.55 0.38 -17.59
CA GLN A 244 -16.14 -0.03 -16.32
C GLN A 244 -15.02 -0.32 -15.31
N MET A 245 -15.05 0.38 -14.18
CA MET A 245 -13.99 0.31 -13.16
C MET A 245 -14.40 -0.49 -11.92
N GLY A 246 -15.69 -0.73 -11.73
CA GLY A 246 -16.21 -1.45 -10.58
C GLY A 246 -17.60 -0.93 -10.21
N HIS A 247 -17.95 -1.04 -8.93
CA HIS A 247 -19.21 -0.60 -8.36
C HIS A 247 -18.97 0.33 -7.17
N ALA A 248 -19.79 1.37 -7.01
CA ALA A 248 -19.63 2.40 -5.98
C ALA A 248 -19.65 1.90 -4.51
N VAL A 249 -20.10 0.66 -4.26
CA VAL A 249 -20.34 0.12 -2.91
C VAL A 249 -19.77 -1.28 -2.77
N ASN A 250 -20.19 -2.23 -3.61
CA ASN A 250 -19.91 -3.65 -3.39
C ASN A 250 -18.50 -4.08 -3.82
N ASN A 251 -17.97 -3.44 -4.86
CA ASN A 251 -16.71 -3.82 -5.47
C ASN A 251 -16.03 -2.59 -6.04
N ARG A 252 -15.46 -1.78 -5.15
CA ARG A 252 -14.87 -0.49 -5.52
C ARG A 252 -13.55 -0.72 -6.27
N PRO A 253 -13.27 0.08 -7.31
CA PRO A 253 -11.95 0.09 -7.94
C PRO A 253 -10.86 0.33 -6.89
N GLN A 254 -9.71 -0.33 -7.07
CA GLN A 254 -8.60 -0.27 -6.14
C GLN A 254 -7.61 0.77 -6.64
N PHE A 255 -7.67 1.99 -6.09
CA PHE A 255 -6.66 3.02 -6.33
C PHE A 255 -5.99 3.26 -4.99
N VAL A 256 -4.95 2.48 -4.71
CA VAL A 256 -4.37 2.38 -3.38
C VAL A 256 -2.88 2.69 -3.44
N ALA A 257 -2.40 3.48 -2.48
CA ALA A 257 -0.98 3.67 -2.26
C ALA A 257 -0.51 2.85 -1.05
N TYR A 258 0.70 2.28 -1.12
CA TYR A 258 1.37 1.58 -0.04
C TYR A 258 2.68 2.28 0.31
N ALA A 259 2.95 2.47 1.60
CA ALA A 259 4.18 3.09 2.08
C ALA A 259 4.48 2.65 3.52
N VAL A 260 5.76 2.65 3.90
CA VAL A 260 6.16 2.48 5.29
C VAL A 260 5.99 3.82 6.01
N GLY A 261 5.30 3.81 7.13
CA GLY A 261 5.08 4.99 7.97
C GLY A 261 5.75 4.86 9.33
N GLU A 262 5.24 5.62 10.30
CA GLU A 262 5.70 5.58 11.68
C GLU A 262 5.59 4.17 12.29
N ASN A 263 6.39 3.92 13.32
CA ASN A 263 6.46 2.65 14.04
C ASN A 263 6.90 1.43 13.20
N ASN A 264 7.49 1.62 12.01
CA ASN A 264 7.83 0.54 11.09
C ASN A 264 6.58 -0.24 10.63
N THR A 265 5.48 0.46 10.41
CA THR A 265 4.25 -0.14 9.91
C THR A 265 4.08 0.16 8.42
N LEU A 266 3.76 -0.87 7.63
CA LEU A 266 3.28 -0.71 6.26
C LEU A 266 1.84 -0.24 6.32
N PHE A 267 1.56 0.92 5.73
CA PHE A 267 0.23 1.47 5.58
C PHE A 267 -0.27 1.34 4.14
N SER A 268 -1.59 1.27 3.99
CA SER A 268 -2.30 1.49 2.75
C SER A 268 -3.13 2.76 2.82
N TYR A 269 -3.32 3.40 1.66
CA TYR A 269 -4.07 4.64 1.52
C TYR A 269 -4.98 4.57 0.31
N ASP A 270 -6.29 4.52 0.54
CA ASP A 270 -7.30 4.49 -0.51
C ASP A 270 -7.54 5.90 -1.05
N LEU A 271 -7.16 6.12 -2.32
CA LEU A 271 -7.25 7.40 -3.02
C LEU A 271 -8.70 7.76 -3.39
N LEU A 272 -9.64 6.81 -3.41
CA LEU A 272 -11.05 7.03 -3.76
C LEU A 272 -11.95 7.19 -2.53
N ASN A 273 -11.39 7.06 -1.33
CA ASN A 273 -12.12 7.35 -0.11
C ASN A 273 -12.46 8.85 -0.07
N PRO A 274 -13.73 9.25 0.19
CA PRO A 274 -14.09 10.65 0.29
C PRO A 274 -13.21 11.39 1.29
N LEU A 275 -12.85 12.61 0.92
CA LEU A 275 -12.13 13.51 1.80
C LEU A 275 -13.03 13.92 2.97
N PRO A 276 -12.53 13.92 4.21
CA PRO A 276 -13.20 14.63 5.29
C PRO A 276 -13.23 16.13 4.97
N SER A 277 -14.33 16.80 5.33
CA SER A 277 -14.49 18.23 5.08
C SER A 277 -13.49 19.05 5.92
N GLY A 278 -12.55 19.74 5.26
CA GLY A 278 -11.73 20.79 5.87
C GLY A 278 -10.25 20.74 5.50
N GLY A 279 -9.80 21.67 4.66
CA GLY A 279 -8.42 22.19 4.53
C GLY A 279 -7.28 21.23 4.14
N ALA A 280 -7.11 20.12 4.86
CA ALA A 280 -6.11 19.08 4.64
C ALA A 280 -6.80 17.74 4.34
N ASP A 281 -6.17 16.90 3.53
CA ASP A 281 -6.62 15.53 3.32
C ASP A 281 -6.24 14.67 4.53
N ASN A 282 -7.24 14.36 5.36
CA ASN A 282 -7.13 13.54 6.56
C ASN A 282 -7.74 12.13 6.37
N ARG A 283 -7.71 11.58 5.14
CA ARG A 283 -8.06 10.16 4.96
C ARG A 283 -7.15 9.29 5.85
N PRO A 284 -7.68 8.21 6.44
CA PRO A 284 -6.92 7.39 7.36
C PRO A 284 -5.88 6.52 6.62
N ASP A 285 -4.65 6.56 7.11
CA ASP A 285 -3.65 5.54 6.80
C ASP A 285 -4.09 4.22 7.45
N THR A 286 -4.32 3.18 6.64
CA THR A 286 -4.80 1.89 7.14
C THR A 286 -3.61 0.96 7.39
N PRO A 287 -3.37 0.49 8.63
CA PRO A 287 -2.25 -0.40 8.92
C PRO A 287 -2.46 -1.75 8.23
N VAL A 288 -1.45 -2.20 7.49
CA VAL A 288 -1.43 -3.49 6.79
C VAL A 288 -0.60 -4.50 7.58
N ALA A 289 0.63 -4.14 7.91
CA ALA A 289 1.57 -5.02 8.60
C ALA A 289 2.56 -4.22 9.44
N ASP A 290 2.89 -4.70 10.63
CA ASP A 290 3.90 -4.11 11.50
C ASP A 290 5.29 -4.72 11.27
N GLY A 291 6.35 -4.09 11.77
CA GLY A 291 7.73 -4.56 11.68
C GLY A 291 8.37 -4.41 10.29
N VAL A 292 7.76 -3.66 9.37
CA VAL A 292 8.31 -3.30 8.06
C VAL A 292 9.09 -2.00 8.18
N VAL A 293 10.41 -2.08 8.10
CA VAL A 293 11.35 -0.94 8.30
C VAL A 293 11.47 -0.10 7.05
N GLU A 294 11.56 -0.74 5.89
CA GLU A 294 11.80 -0.08 4.62
C GLU A 294 11.16 -0.91 3.50
N MET A 295 10.56 -0.22 2.54
CA MET A 295 10.06 -0.80 1.30
C MET A 295 10.65 -0.03 0.13
N ARG A 296 11.20 -0.75 -0.85
CA ARG A 296 11.75 -0.19 -2.09
C ARG A 296 11.22 -0.95 -3.29
N ALA A 297 11.05 -0.27 -4.41
CA ALA A 297 10.59 -0.91 -5.63
C ALA A 297 11.37 -0.45 -6.86
N VAL A 298 11.45 -1.34 -7.85
CA VAL A 298 12.04 -1.08 -9.17
C VAL A 298 11.12 -1.62 -10.26
N TYR A 299 11.15 -0.98 -11.43
CA TYR A 299 10.41 -1.41 -12.60
C TYR A 299 11.19 -2.46 -13.40
N GLY A 300 10.47 -3.43 -13.93
CA GLY A 300 10.93 -4.30 -14.99
C GLY A 300 10.36 -3.81 -16.33
N LEU A 301 11.25 -3.55 -17.28
CA LEU A 301 10.94 -2.90 -18.54
C LEU A 301 11.06 -3.86 -19.71
N ASP A 302 10.14 -3.71 -20.65
CA ASP A 302 10.28 -4.13 -22.04
C ASP A 302 10.79 -2.92 -22.83
N THR A 303 12.03 -3.02 -23.29
CA THR A 303 12.74 -1.95 -23.99
C THR A 303 12.76 -2.16 -25.50
N THR A 304 12.23 -3.28 -25.97
CA THR A 304 12.15 -3.61 -27.40
C THR A 304 11.14 -2.68 -28.09
N ASN A 305 11.40 -2.35 -29.36
CA ASN A 305 10.54 -1.47 -30.14
C ASN A 305 10.17 -2.13 -31.48
N PRO A 306 8.91 -2.56 -31.69
CA PRO A 306 7.79 -2.48 -30.74
C PRO A 306 7.98 -3.41 -29.51
N PRO A 307 7.32 -3.13 -28.37
CA PRO A 307 7.36 -3.98 -27.18
C PRO A 307 6.91 -5.41 -27.51
N ASP A 308 7.69 -6.41 -27.10
CA ASP A 308 7.46 -7.84 -27.37
C ASP A 308 6.86 -8.60 -26.17
N GLY A 309 6.66 -7.92 -25.04
CA GLY A 309 6.13 -8.46 -23.79
C GLY A 309 7.17 -9.18 -22.93
N VAL A 310 8.45 -9.09 -23.27
CA VAL A 310 9.55 -9.76 -22.56
C VAL A 310 10.31 -8.76 -21.68
N LEU A 311 10.71 -9.23 -20.50
CA LEU A 311 11.50 -8.44 -19.56
C LEU A 311 12.96 -8.33 -20.02
N ASP A 312 13.38 -7.12 -20.35
CA ASP A 312 14.75 -6.83 -20.79
C ASP A 312 15.62 -6.29 -19.65
N ALA A 313 15.09 -5.36 -18.86
CA ALA A 313 15.89 -4.60 -17.91
C ALA A 313 15.14 -4.26 -16.61
N TRP A 314 15.90 -4.15 -15.51
CA TRP A 314 15.43 -3.59 -14.26
C TRP A 314 15.90 -2.16 -14.10
N GLN A 315 14.98 -1.24 -13.84
CA GLN A 315 15.24 0.20 -13.76
C GLN A 315 14.67 0.76 -12.45
N PRO A 316 15.47 1.47 -11.64
CA PRO A 316 14.95 2.28 -10.54
C PRO A 316 13.97 3.34 -11.05
N ALA A 317 13.00 3.75 -10.22
CA ALA A 317 12.04 4.81 -10.54
C ALA A 317 12.69 6.21 -10.54
N THR A 318 13.64 6.43 -11.44
CA THR A 318 14.45 7.65 -11.61
C THR A 318 14.55 8.02 -13.10
N GLY A 319 14.99 9.26 -13.37
CA GLY A 319 15.15 9.76 -14.74
C GLY A 319 13.83 9.67 -15.52
N ASN A 320 13.87 8.99 -16.67
CA ASN A 320 12.70 8.80 -17.54
C ASN A 320 11.54 8.02 -16.89
N PHE A 321 11.82 7.26 -15.82
CA PHE A 321 10.84 6.47 -15.08
C PHE A 321 10.58 7.02 -13.67
N ALA A 322 10.99 8.26 -13.39
CA ALA A 322 10.60 8.95 -12.17
C ALA A 322 9.08 9.20 -12.19
N ALA A 323 8.44 9.14 -11.01
CA ALA A 323 6.99 9.31 -10.88
C ALA A 323 6.48 10.60 -11.56
N SER A 324 7.15 11.75 -11.33
CA SER A 324 6.77 13.03 -11.94
C SER A 324 6.82 13.04 -13.47
N VAL A 325 7.72 12.26 -14.06
CA VAL A 325 7.87 12.13 -15.52
C VAL A 325 6.82 11.17 -16.07
N LEU A 326 6.56 10.05 -15.38
CA LEU A 326 5.50 9.11 -15.77
C LEU A 326 4.10 9.73 -15.65
N THR A 327 3.95 10.74 -14.80
CA THR A 327 2.70 11.47 -14.60
C THR A 327 2.69 12.88 -15.20
N ASP A 328 3.49 13.14 -16.24
CA ASP A 328 3.48 14.45 -16.91
C ASP A 328 2.33 14.61 -17.95
N GLY A 329 1.65 13.51 -18.30
CA GLY A 329 0.53 13.50 -19.24
C GLY A 329 0.91 13.54 -20.72
N THR A 330 2.21 13.46 -21.04
CA THR A 330 2.70 13.49 -22.42
C THR A 330 2.49 12.15 -23.15
N PRO A 331 2.46 12.14 -24.50
CA PRO A 331 2.49 10.89 -25.27
C PRO A 331 3.72 10.02 -24.94
N THR A 332 4.84 10.65 -24.61
CA THR A 332 6.08 9.95 -24.25
C THR A 332 5.95 9.20 -22.92
N SER A 333 5.37 9.83 -21.88
CA SER A 333 5.13 9.14 -20.61
C SER A 333 4.15 7.99 -20.76
N ARG A 334 3.14 8.13 -21.63
CA ARG A 334 2.22 7.03 -21.97
C ARG A 334 2.93 5.82 -22.54
N THR A 335 3.84 6.02 -23.49
CA THR A 335 4.66 4.92 -24.03
C THR A 335 5.56 4.31 -22.96
N ARG A 336 6.15 5.13 -22.08
CA ARG A 336 6.97 4.63 -20.96
C ARG A 336 6.16 3.82 -19.95
N LEU A 337 4.92 4.22 -19.67
CA LEU A 337 4.01 3.45 -18.82
C LEU A 337 3.70 2.08 -19.42
N ARG A 338 3.54 2.00 -20.75
CA ARG A 338 3.37 0.72 -21.46
C ARG A 338 4.60 -0.19 -21.38
N GLN A 339 5.81 0.38 -21.34
CA GLN A 339 7.04 -0.40 -21.23
C GLN A 339 7.20 -1.09 -19.87
N ILE A 340 6.46 -0.69 -18.85
CA ILE A 340 6.50 -1.31 -17.52
C ILE A 340 5.65 -2.58 -17.54
N ILE A 341 6.32 -3.73 -17.46
CA ILE A 341 5.66 -5.05 -17.51
C ILE A 341 5.85 -5.87 -16.23
N ALA A 342 6.79 -5.47 -15.36
CA ALA A 342 7.03 -6.14 -14.09
C ALA A 342 7.44 -5.14 -13.01
N ILE A 343 7.32 -5.58 -11.76
CA ILE A 343 7.77 -4.83 -10.59
C ILE A 343 8.47 -5.78 -9.64
N ARG A 344 9.53 -5.31 -9.02
CA ARG A 344 10.20 -6.00 -7.92
C ARG A 344 10.13 -5.10 -6.70
N VAL A 345 9.49 -5.62 -5.65
CA VAL A 345 9.41 -4.97 -4.34
C VAL A 345 10.34 -5.69 -3.38
N GLY A 346 11.21 -4.93 -2.71
CA GLY A 346 12.05 -5.40 -1.62
C GLY A 346 11.60 -4.77 -0.31
N MET A 347 11.54 -5.56 0.76
CA MET A 347 11.17 -5.09 2.09
C MET A 347 12.18 -5.56 3.12
N ILE A 348 12.48 -4.70 4.09
CA ILE A 348 13.28 -5.04 5.27
C ILE A 348 12.33 -5.15 6.46
N LEU A 349 12.35 -6.31 7.12
CA LEU A 349 11.55 -6.55 8.32
C LEU A 349 12.46 -6.62 9.54
N ARG A 350 11.95 -6.16 10.69
CA ARG A 350 12.62 -6.25 11.99
C ARG A 350 11.75 -6.98 13.01
N THR A 351 12.40 -7.56 14.01
CA THR A 351 11.70 -8.15 15.14
C THR A 351 11.23 -7.02 16.05
N SER A 352 10.14 -7.26 16.78
CA SER A 352 9.71 -6.42 17.92
C SER A 352 10.60 -6.63 19.15
N LEU A 353 11.48 -7.64 19.14
CA LEU A 353 12.34 -7.99 20.26
C LEU A 353 13.50 -6.99 20.36
N GLN A 354 13.53 -6.23 21.44
CA GLN A 354 14.64 -5.33 21.72
C GLN A 354 15.84 -6.15 22.21
N GLU A 355 16.98 -6.03 21.54
CA GLU A 355 18.24 -6.61 22.03
C GLU A 355 18.59 -5.99 23.39
N ARG A 356 19.13 -6.82 24.29
CA ARG A 356 19.51 -6.34 25.62
C ARG A 356 20.66 -5.35 25.44
N SER A 357 20.52 -4.14 25.97
CA SER A 357 21.59 -3.16 26.01
C SER A 357 22.85 -3.80 26.59
N ALA A 358 24.01 -3.58 25.96
CA ALA A 358 25.28 -4.04 26.51
C ALA A 358 25.37 -3.57 27.96
N ALA A 359 25.50 -4.52 28.89
CA ALA A 359 25.68 -4.18 30.29
C ALA A 359 26.93 -3.30 30.37
N THR A 360 26.78 -2.06 30.82
CA THR A 360 27.92 -1.21 31.16
C THR A 360 28.75 -2.02 32.15
N SER A 361 30.02 -2.25 31.84
CA SER A 361 30.94 -3.01 32.69
C SER A 361 30.86 -2.45 34.10
N ALA A 362 30.14 -3.14 34.99
CA ALA A 362 30.17 -2.81 36.40
C ALA A 362 31.60 -3.13 36.85
N SER A 363 32.40 -2.09 37.06
CA SER A 363 33.72 -2.22 37.68
C SER A 363 33.56 -3.05 38.94
N ALA A 364 34.27 -4.18 39.01
CA ALA A 364 34.38 -4.94 40.23
C ALA A 364 34.92 -3.99 41.31
N VAL A 365 34.10 -3.73 42.33
CA VAL A 365 34.56 -3.03 43.54
C VAL A 365 35.53 -3.98 44.23
N THR A 366 36.82 -3.77 44.03
CA THR A 366 37.86 -4.37 44.85
C THR A 366 37.75 -3.76 46.25
N ALA A 367 37.24 -4.53 47.20
CA ALA A 367 37.38 -4.20 48.61
C ALA A 367 38.88 -4.35 48.97
N GLN A 368 39.59 -3.23 49.11
CA GLN A 368 40.89 -3.21 49.78
C GLN A 368 40.65 -3.23 51.29
N GLU A 369 40.94 -4.38 51.89
CA GLU A 369 41.03 -4.56 53.34
C GLU A 369 42.23 -3.73 53.83
N THR A 370 41.97 -2.66 54.58
CA THR A 370 43.00 -1.82 55.18
C THR A 370 43.21 -2.30 56.61
N TYR A 371 44.35 -2.94 56.85
CA TYR A 371 44.82 -3.29 58.19
C TYR A 371 45.31 -2.01 58.89
N LEU A 372 44.70 -1.65 60.01
CA LEU A 372 45.31 -0.87 61.09
C LEU A 372 44.92 -1.51 62.43
#